data_AF-A0A7X8MMZ3-F1
#
_entry.id   AF-A0A7X8MMZ3-F1
#
_cell.length_a   1.000
_cell.length_b   1.000
_cell.length_c   1.000
_cell.angle_alpha   90.00
_cell.angle_beta   90.00
_cell.angle_gamma   90.00
#
_symmetry.space_group_name_H-M   'P 1'
#
loop_
_entity.id
_entity.type
_entity.pdbx_description
1 polymer ?
#
loop_
_entity_poly.entity_id
_entity_poly.type
_entity_poly.pdbx_seq_one_letter_code
_entity_poly.pdbx_strand_id
1 'polypeptide(L)'
;MFVFSEGVSALAVWGVWVLVFAALFGLNEITRRWKWMGFFAFFILPIILSALWFTVLKDTTYTDWFHLAKVYSSTAGCLGFWLIRHVKMTNKKTGEEWRLADKKW
;
A
#
# COMPACT_ATOMS: atom_id res chain seq x y z
N MET A 1 4.06 11.30 -21.19
CA MET A 1 3.78 12.72 -21.47
C MET A 1 2.54 13.09 -20.66
N PHE A 2 2.67 13.96 -19.66
CA PHE A 2 1.49 14.43 -18.94
C PHE A 2 0.68 15.29 -19.90
N VAL A 3 -0.53 14.84 -20.24
CA VAL A 3 -1.50 15.62 -21.01
C VAL A 3 -2.08 16.66 -20.04
N PHE A 4 -1.30 17.70 -19.70
CA PHE A 4 -1.90 18.91 -19.20
C PHE A 4 -2.59 19.54 -20.40
N SER A 5 -3.87 19.17 -20.57
CA SER A 5 -4.75 19.72 -21.60
C SER A 5 -4.66 21.25 -21.51
N GLU A 6 -4.35 21.91 -22.63
CA GLU A 6 -4.26 23.36 -22.71
C GLU A 6 -5.53 23.98 -22.08
N GLY A 7 -5.36 24.70 -20.97
CA GLY A 7 -6.48 25.32 -20.23
C GLY A 7 -6.58 24.97 -18.74
N VAL A 8 -5.81 24.00 -18.22
CA VAL A 8 -5.77 23.74 -16.77
C VAL A 8 -4.91 24.79 -16.06
N SER A 9 -5.50 25.54 -15.13
CA SER A 9 -4.78 26.57 -14.39
C SER A 9 -3.66 25.97 -13.53
N ALA A 10 -2.51 26.66 -13.45
CA ALA A 10 -1.39 26.21 -12.62
C ALA A 10 -1.83 26.02 -11.15
N LEU A 11 -2.73 26.86 -10.65
CA LEU A 11 -3.34 26.74 -9.33
C LEU A 11 -4.10 25.42 -9.14
N ALA A 12 -4.85 24.96 -10.15
CA ALA A 12 -5.54 23.68 -10.08
C ALA A 12 -4.54 22.51 -10.02
N VAL A 13 -3.46 22.56 -10.82
CA VAL A 13 -2.40 21.54 -10.77
C VAL A 13 -1.76 21.50 -9.38
N TRP A 14 -1.27 22.62 -8.88
CA TRP A 14 -0.69 22.71 -7.54
C TRP A 14 -1.67 22.31 -6.44
N GLY A 15 -2.95 22.67 -6.58
CA GLY A 15 -4.02 22.28 -5.67
C GLY A 15 -4.18 20.76 -5.58
N VAL A 16 -4.21 20.07 -6.72
CA VAL A 16 -4.28 18.59 -6.76
C VAL A 16 -3.04 17.97 -6.10
N TRP A 17 -1.84 18.49 -6.37
CA TRP A 17 -0.61 17.99 -5.73
C TRP A 17 -0.64 18.11 -4.21
N VAL A 18 -1.00 19.29 -3.68
CA VAL A 18 -1.09 19.52 -2.23
C VAL A 18 -2.21 18.68 -1.60
N LEU A 19 -3.35 18.55 -2.27
CA LEU A 19 -4.47 17.74 -1.80
C LEU A 19 -4.08 16.26 -1.71
N VAL A 20 -3.46 15.71 -2.76
CA VAL A 20 -2.99 14.32 -2.76
C VAL A 20 -1.94 14.12 -1.68
N PHE A 21 -1.01 15.05 -1.52
CA PHE A 21 0.01 15.00 -0.47
C PHE A 21 -0.62 14.98 0.94
N ALA A 22 -1.55 15.89 1.22
CA ALA A 22 -2.25 15.96 2.50
C ALA A 22 -3.08 14.70 2.77
N ALA A 23 -3.76 14.18 1.74
CA ALA A 23 -4.53 12.93 1.84
C ALA A 23 -3.62 11.74 2.16
N LEU A 24 -2.49 11.59 1.46
CA LEU A 24 -1.51 10.52 1.73
C LEU A 24 -0.94 10.63 3.14
N PHE A 25 -0.62 11.83 3.61
CA PHE A 25 -0.13 12.05 4.97
C PHE A 25 -1.20 11.67 6.03
N GLY A 26 -2.45 12.07 5.82
CA GLY A 26 -3.57 11.71 6.67
C GLY A 26 -3.81 10.19 6.71
N LEU A 27 -3.84 9.54 5.54
CA LEU A 27 -3.98 8.08 5.43
C LEU A 27 -2.83 7.34 6.12
N ASN A 28 -1.60 7.86 6.03
CA ASN A 28 -0.45 7.27 6.72
C ASN A 28 -0.60 7.36 8.25
N GLU A 29 -1.08 8.49 8.78
CA GLU A 29 -1.33 8.61 10.22
C GLU A 29 -2.47 7.69 10.70
N ILE A 30 -3.52 7.56 9.88
CA ILE A 30 -4.66 6.67 10.16
C ILE A 30 -4.21 5.20 10.21
N THR A 31 -3.46 4.75 9.20
CA THR A 31 -2.94 3.37 9.14
C THR A 31 -1.92 3.09 10.25
N ARG A 32 -1.18 4.11 10.72
CA ARG A 32 -0.27 4.00 11.88
C ARG A 32 -1.02 3.89 13.21
N ARG A 33 -2.12 4.63 13.37
CA ARG A 33 -2.89 4.66 14.62
C ARG A 33 -3.74 3.39 14.80
N TRP A 34 -4.28 2.81 13.71
CA TRP A 34 -5.22 1.69 13.78
C TRP A 34 -4.66 0.46 13.06
N LYS A 35 -4.38 -0.60 13.84
CA LYS A 35 -3.81 -1.86 13.31
C LYS A 35 -4.66 -2.46 12.18
N TRP A 36 -5.99 -2.34 12.30
CA TRP A 36 -6.95 -2.87 11.33
C TRP A 36 -7.01 -2.05 10.05
N MET A 37 -6.86 -0.72 10.10
CA MET A 37 -6.76 0.08 8.88
C MET A 37 -5.50 -0.26 8.09
N GLY A 38 -4.37 -0.51 8.77
CA GLY A 38 -3.17 -1.00 8.11
C GLY A 38 -3.40 -2.35 7.41
N PHE A 39 -4.07 -3.29 8.08
CA PHE A 39 -4.41 -4.58 7.47
C PHE A 39 -5.31 -4.41 6.24
N PHE A 40 -6.39 -3.63 6.37
CA PHE A 40 -7.30 -3.38 5.25
C PHE A 40 -6.57 -2.73 4.06
N ALA A 41 -5.75 -1.71 4.31
CA ALA A 41 -5.05 -0.95 3.27
C ALA A 41 -3.98 -1.78 2.53
N PHE A 42 -3.31 -2.71 3.22
CA PHE A 42 -2.21 -3.49 2.63
C PHE A 42 -2.56 -4.92 2.22
N PHE A 43 -3.66 -5.51 2.73
CA PHE A 43 -4.15 -6.83 2.31
C PHE A 43 -5.42 -6.74 1.47
N ILE A 44 -6.50 -6.18 2.02
CA ILE A 44 -7.84 -6.24 1.39
C ILE A 44 -7.88 -5.38 0.14
N LEU A 45 -7.39 -4.14 0.25
CA LEU A 45 -7.43 -3.18 -0.85
C LEU A 45 -6.63 -3.67 -2.09
N PRO A 46 -5.38 -4.17 -1.97
CA PRO A 46 -4.65 -4.72 -3.12
C PRO A 46 -5.30 -5.95 -3.75
N ILE A 47 -5.97 -6.81 -2.97
CA ILE A 47 -6.70 -7.98 -3.50
C ILE A 47 -7.88 -7.53 -4.36
N ILE A 48 -8.69 -6.60 -3.86
CA ILE A 48 -9.83 -6.04 -4.60
C ILE A 48 -9.34 -5.36 -5.87
N LEU A 49 -8.28 -4.54 -5.78
CA LEU A 49 -7.70 -3.86 -6.93
C LEU A 49 -7.16 -4.85 -7.97
N SER A 50 -6.50 -5.93 -7.53
CA SER A 50 -6.03 -6.99 -8.43
C SER A 50 -7.20 -7.67 -9.13
N ALA A 51 -8.28 -7.99 -8.41
CA ALA A 51 -9.47 -8.60 -9.01
C ALA A 51 -10.10 -7.69 -10.07
N LEU A 52 -10.20 -6.38 -9.80
CA LEU A 52 -10.70 -5.39 -10.76
C LEU A 52 -9.80 -5.27 -12.01
N TRP A 53 -8.47 -5.27 -11.83
CA TRP A 53 -7.50 -5.27 -12.93
C TRP A 53 -7.64 -6.46 -13.86
N PHE A 54 -7.85 -7.65 -13.29
CA PHE A 54 -8.00 -8.89 -14.06
C PHE A 54 -9.44 -9.18 -14.52
N THR A 55 -10.40 -8.29 -14.28
CA THR A 55 -11.79 -8.50 -14.72
C THR A 55 -12.25 -7.37 -15.64
N VAL A 56 -12.42 -6.18 -15.08
CA VAL A 56 -13.08 -5.04 -15.75
C VAL A 56 -12.06 -4.16 -16.48
N LEU A 57 -10.84 -4.05 -15.97
CA LEU A 57 -9.83 -3.11 -16.49
C LEU A 57 -8.77 -3.78 -17.37
N LYS A 58 -8.99 -5.03 -17.81
CA LYS A 58 -8.03 -5.81 -18.61
C LYS A 58 -7.56 -5.08 -19.86
N ASP A 59 -8.47 -4.39 -20.56
CA ASP A 59 -8.17 -3.73 -21.84
C ASP A 59 -7.56 -2.32 -21.67
N THR A 60 -7.61 -1.74 -20.47
CA THR A 60 -7.11 -0.38 -20.17
C THR A 60 -5.81 -0.39 -19.35
N THR A 61 -5.39 -1.57 -18.89
CA THR A 61 -4.30 -1.72 -17.93
C THR A 61 -2.99 -2.09 -18.62
N TYR A 62 -1.93 -1.34 -18.29
CA TYR A 62 -0.56 -1.71 -18.65
C TYR A 62 -0.09 -2.91 -17.81
N THR A 63 -0.30 -4.12 -18.33
CA THR A 63 0.15 -5.38 -17.71
C THR A 63 1.58 -5.76 -18.09
N ASP A 64 2.45 -4.79 -18.37
CA ASP A 64 3.85 -5.10 -18.59
C ASP A 64 4.46 -5.71 -17.34
N TRP A 65 5.40 -6.64 -17.54
CA TRP A 65 6.11 -7.29 -16.44
C TRP A 65 6.71 -6.27 -15.45
N PHE A 66 7.23 -5.14 -15.95
CA PHE A 66 7.80 -4.10 -15.10
C PHE A 66 6.75 -3.29 -14.31
N HIS A 67 5.56 -3.07 -14.87
CA HIS A 67 4.45 -2.42 -14.18
C HIS A 67 3.92 -3.29 -13.04
N LEU A 68 3.73 -4.58 -13.32
CA LEU A 68 3.35 -5.59 -12.31
C LEU A 68 4.43 -5.70 -11.22
N ALA A 69 5.70 -5.80 -11.60
CA ALA A 69 6.81 -5.91 -10.66
C ALA A 69 6.84 -4.74 -9.66
N LYS A 70 6.62 -3.49 -10.10
CA LYS A 70 6.57 -2.33 -9.20
C LYS A 70 5.43 -2.40 -8.18
N VAL A 71 4.22 -2.70 -8.64
CA VAL A 71 3.02 -2.73 -7.79
C VAL A 71 3.13 -3.85 -6.77
N TYR A 72 3.53 -5.05 -7.19
CA TYR A 72 3.68 -6.17 -6.26
C TYR A 72 4.89 -6.01 -5.33
N SER A 73 6.00 -5.44 -5.79
CA SER A 73 7.17 -5.19 -4.92
C SER A 73 6.87 -4.20 -3.80
N SER A 74 6.19 -3.09 -4.12
CA SER A 74 5.76 -2.10 -3.11
C SER A 74 4.75 -2.71 -2.13
N THR A 75 3.77 -3.47 -2.62
CA THR A 75 2.79 -4.17 -1.78
C THR A 75 3.45 -5.20 -0.86
N ALA A 76 4.39 -6.01 -1.37
CA ALA A 76 5.13 -7.00 -0.59
C ALA A 76 5.98 -6.36 0.52
N GLY A 77 6.60 -5.21 0.26
CA GLY A 77 7.33 -4.44 1.27
C GLY A 77 6.44 -3.95 2.41
N CYS A 78 5.28 -3.37 2.06
CA CYS A 78 4.30 -2.92 3.05
C CYS A 78 3.73 -4.09 3.89
N LEU A 79 3.41 -5.20 3.24
CA LEU A 79 2.96 -6.44 3.89
C LEU A 79 4.01 -6.98 4.86
N GLY A 80 5.27 -7.09 4.42
CA GLY A 80 6.37 -7.56 5.25
C GLY A 80 6.57 -6.71 6.50
N PHE A 81 6.56 -5.38 6.36
CA PHE A 81 6.68 -4.47 7.50
C PHE A 81 5.50 -4.59 8.47
N TRP A 82 4.27 -4.72 7.96
CA TRP A 82 3.09 -4.93 8.80
C TRP A 82 3.17 -6.25 9.56
N LEU A 83 3.62 -7.33 8.90
CA LEU A 83 3.82 -8.64 9.53
C LEU A 83 4.87 -8.58 10.64
N ILE A 84 6.05 -7.98 10.40
CA ILE A 84 7.10 -7.82 11.41
C ILE A 84 6.59 -7.03 12.62
N ARG A 85 5.77 -6.01 12.39
CA ARG A 85 5.25 -5.13 13.45
C ARG A 85 4.15 -5.79 14.28
N HIS A 86 3.25 -6.54 13.66
CA HIS A 86 2.00 -6.98 14.30
C HIS A 86 1.87 -8.48 14.51
N VAL A 87 2.62 -9.31 13.79
CA VAL A 87 2.58 -10.76 13.99
C VAL A 87 3.45 -11.11 15.19
N LYS A 88 2.79 -11.66 16.22
CA LYS A 88 3.44 -12.39 17.30
C LYS A 88 3.43 -13.87 16.93
N MET A 89 4.57 -14.53 17.01
CA MET A 89 4.67 -15.97 16.81
C MET A 89 4.83 -16.64 18.18
N THR A 90 4.01 -17.64 18.46
CA THR A 90 4.15 -18.45 19.67
C THR A 90 4.97 -19.69 19.34
N ASN A 91 6.04 -19.94 20.09
CA ASN A 91 6.83 -21.15 19.91
C ASN A 91 6.08 -22.36 20.49
N LYS A 92 5.69 -23.31 19.63
CA LYS A 92 4.93 -24.50 20.04
C LYS A 92 5.69 -25.43 21.02
N LYS A 93 7.02 -25.31 21.15
CA LYS A 93 7.83 -26.15 22.04
C LYS A 93 8.09 -25.51 23.41
N THR A 94 8.15 -24.19 23.50
CA THR A 94 8.45 -23.46 24.75
C THR A 94 7.28 -22.63 25.28
N GLY A 95 6.21 -22.46 24.50
CA GLY A 95 5.04 -21.64 24.89
C GLY A 95 5.27 -20.14 24.87
N GLU A 96 6.49 -19.68 24.58
CA GLU A 96 6.85 -18.26 24.60
C GLU A 96 6.36 -17.53 23.34
N GLU A 97 5.73 -16.36 23.54
CA GLU A 97 5.46 -15.41 22.47
C GLU A 97 6.75 -14.67 22.11
N TRP A 98 7.18 -14.78 20.85
CA TRP A 98 8.28 -13.99 20.33
C TRP A 98 7.82 -13.17 19.12
N ARG A 99 8.39 -11.98 18.97
CA ARG A 99 8.14 -11.10 17.81
C ARG A 99 9.41 -10.99 17.01
N LEU A 100 9.28 -10.91 15.68
CA LEU A 100 10.42 -10.64 14.79
C LEU A 100 11.11 -9.32 15.12
N ALA A 101 10.37 -8.35 15.68
CA ALA A 101 10.91 -7.06 16.14
C ALA A 101 11.84 -7.16 17.36
N ASP A 102 11.75 -8.23 18.16
CA ASP A 102 12.49 -8.35 19.43
C ASP A 102 13.86 -9.04 19.24
N LYS A 103 14.11 -9.64 18.07
CA LYS A 103 15.43 -10.21 17.75
C LYS A 103 16.42 -9.12 17.38
N LYS A 104 17.24 -8.70 18.34
CA LYS A 104 18.49 -7.99 18.08
C LYS A 104 19.57 -9.03 17.82
N TRP A 105 20.00 -9.16 16.57
CA TRP A 105 21.25 -9.83 16.23
C TRP A 105 22.43 -8.92 16.55
#